data_AF-A0A8S3EY37-F1
#
_entry.id   AF-A0A8S3EY37-F1
#
_cell.length_a   1.000
_cell.length_b   1.000
_cell.length_c   1.000
_cell.angle_alpha   90.00
_cell.angle_beta   90.00
_cell.angle_gamma   90.00
#
_symmetry.space_group_name_H-M   'P 1'
#
loop_
_entity.id
_entity.type
_entity.pdbx_description
1 polymer ?
#
loop_
_entity_poly.entity_id
_entity_poly.type
_entity_poly.pdbx_seq_one_letter_code
_entity_poly.pdbx_strand_id
1 'polypeptide(L)'
;GKPSAPNAPWPQPQYLNASSDYVYIDPNFFVIHSNLKDCDVIDNALQRYKSIFFPPKISIQNPDRLDESRILLSVFILIQSKQCHTYPQLRDDQSYNLTIESSYGIIYAENVWGALNGIETFSQLLFITDDNYLATNASIYIQDWPRFPYRGILLDTARHFLPVPIIKQHL
;
A
#
# COMPACT_ATOMS: atom_id res chain seq x y z
N GLY A 1 17.46 -16.47 4.61
CA GLY A 1 16.08 -16.70 5.05
C GLY A 1 15.23 -17.06 3.85
N LYS A 2 14.13 -17.81 4.03
CA LYS A 2 13.14 -17.96 2.96
C LYS A 2 12.43 -16.61 2.78
N PRO A 3 12.15 -16.16 1.55
CA PRO A 3 11.36 -14.96 1.32
C PRO A 3 9.96 -15.12 1.91
N SER A 4 9.32 -14.01 2.27
CA SER A 4 7.91 -14.00 2.68
C SER A 4 7.03 -14.59 1.58
N ALA A 5 5.91 -15.22 1.98
CA ALA A 5 4.93 -15.69 1.02
C ALA A 5 4.39 -14.51 0.18
N PRO A 6 3.99 -14.74 -1.09
CA PRO A 6 3.22 -13.75 -1.83
C PRO A 6 1.96 -13.45 -1.03
N ASN A 7 1.60 -12.17 -0.82
CA ASN A 7 0.53 -11.66 0.08
C ASN A 7 0.88 -11.46 1.57
N ALA A 8 2.14 -11.64 1.98
CA ALA A 8 2.56 -11.43 3.37
C ALA A 8 3.32 -10.11 3.54
N PRO A 9 2.76 -9.11 4.24
CA PRO A 9 3.44 -7.84 4.42
C PRO A 9 4.75 -7.96 5.21
N TRP A 10 5.75 -7.18 4.80
CA TRP A 10 7.00 -6.95 5.48
C TRP A 10 7.28 -5.44 5.63
N PRO A 11 7.51 -4.93 6.85
CA PRO A 11 7.50 -5.66 8.13
C PRO A 11 6.14 -6.27 8.48
N GLN A 12 6.13 -7.31 9.32
CA GLN A 12 4.88 -7.92 9.77
C GLN A 12 4.08 -6.90 10.61
N PRO A 13 2.79 -6.65 10.27
CA PRO A 13 1.93 -5.75 11.05
C PRO A 13 1.75 -6.23 12.49
N GLN A 14 1.44 -5.31 13.41
CA GLN A 14 1.11 -5.68 14.80
C GLN A 14 -0.08 -6.64 14.89
N TYR A 15 -1.08 -6.45 14.03
CA TYR A 15 -2.24 -7.33 13.91
C TYR A 15 -2.62 -7.52 12.43
N LEU A 16 -2.82 -8.78 12.04
CA LEU A 16 -3.28 -9.18 10.71
C LEU A 16 -4.24 -10.35 10.85
N ASN A 17 -5.45 -10.19 10.33
CA ASN A 17 -6.41 -11.27 10.11
C ASN A 17 -6.84 -11.24 8.65
N ALA A 18 -6.75 -12.38 7.95
CA ALA A 18 -7.07 -12.47 6.53
C ALA A 18 -7.77 -13.80 6.20
N SER A 19 -8.72 -13.76 5.26
CA SER A 19 -9.37 -14.96 4.71
C SER A 19 -8.43 -15.74 3.80
N SER A 20 -8.72 -17.04 3.60
CA SER A 20 -8.08 -17.83 2.55
C SER A 20 -8.62 -17.51 1.15
N ASP A 21 -9.86 -17.03 1.07
CA ASP A 21 -10.48 -16.63 -0.19
C ASP A 21 -9.90 -15.31 -0.69
N TYR A 22 -9.97 -15.10 -2.00
CA TYR A 22 -9.41 -13.94 -2.70
C TYR A 22 -10.41 -13.31 -3.66
N VAL A 23 -10.20 -12.02 -3.89
CA VAL A 23 -10.90 -11.18 -4.88
C VAL A 23 -9.88 -10.67 -5.90
N TYR A 24 -10.36 -10.44 -7.12
CA TYR A 24 -9.57 -9.98 -8.24
C TYR A 24 -9.60 -8.45 -8.35
N ILE A 25 -8.58 -7.89 -8.98
CA ILE A 25 -8.47 -6.46 -9.25
C ILE A 25 -8.30 -6.30 -10.76
N ASP A 26 -9.18 -5.53 -11.39
CA ASP A 26 -9.00 -5.10 -12.78
C ASP A 26 -8.23 -3.77 -12.83
N PRO A 27 -6.99 -3.75 -13.35
CA PRO A 27 -6.18 -2.53 -13.46
C PRO A 27 -6.85 -1.39 -14.24
N ASN A 28 -7.80 -1.69 -15.12
CA ASN A 28 -8.49 -0.70 -15.95
C ASN A 28 -9.62 0.01 -15.18
N PHE A 29 -10.23 -0.67 -14.20
CA PHE A 29 -11.40 -0.16 -13.47
C PHE A 29 -11.10 0.13 -11.99
N PHE A 30 -10.02 -0.42 -11.44
CA PHE A 30 -9.66 -0.21 -10.05
C PHE A 30 -9.21 1.22 -9.79
N VAL A 31 -9.79 1.84 -8.76
CA VAL A 31 -9.47 3.22 -8.38
C VAL A 31 -9.17 3.32 -6.89
N ILE A 32 -8.11 4.06 -6.55
CA ILE A 32 -7.83 4.46 -5.18
C ILE A 32 -8.26 5.92 -5.01
N HIS A 33 -9.11 6.17 -4.01
CA HIS A 33 -9.60 7.49 -3.67
C HIS A 33 -8.97 7.97 -2.36
N SER A 34 -8.78 9.28 -2.21
CA SER A 34 -8.39 9.92 -0.95
C SER A 34 -9.42 10.99 -0.59
N ASN A 35 -9.77 11.09 0.70
CA ASN A 35 -10.61 12.18 1.20
C ASN A 35 -9.85 13.51 1.35
N LEU A 36 -8.52 13.47 1.32
CA LEU A 36 -7.66 14.65 1.44
C LEU A 36 -7.40 15.25 0.05
N LYS A 37 -7.87 16.47 -0.16
CA LYS A 37 -7.70 17.23 -1.41
C LYS A 37 -6.41 18.06 -1.36
N ASP A 38 -5.84 18.35 -2.52
CA ASP A 38 -4.66 19.20 -2.69
C ASP A 38 -3.48 18.74 -1.81
N CYS A 39 -3.14 17.46 -1.91
CA CYS A 39 -2.10 16.85 -1.09
C CYS A 39 -1.07 16.12 -1.94
N ASP A 40 0.02 16.83 -2.25
CA ASP A 40 1.11 16.32 -3.09
C ASP A 40 1.74 15.03 -2.53
N VAL A 41 1.85 14.89 -1.21
CA VAL A 41 2.38 13.69 -0.56
C VAL A 41 1.57 12.44 -0.93
N ILE A 42 0.24 12.51 -0.86
CA ILE A 42 -0.64 11.38 -1.19
C ILE A 42 -0.75 11.20 -2.70
N ASP A 43 -0.87 12.29 -3.46
CA ASP A 43 -1.00 12.22 -4.92
C ASP A 43 0.25 11.58 -5.57
N ASN A 44 1.44 12.00 -5.15
CA ASN A 44 2.70 11.42 -5.61
C ASN A 44 2.85 9.95 -5.17
N ALA A 45 2.41 9.60 -3.97
CA ALA A 45 2.40 8.22 -3.51
C ALA A 45 1.49 7.36 -4.40
N LEU A 46 0.24 7.78 -4.63
CA LEU A 46 -0.69 7.05 -5.49
C LEU A 46 -0.16 6.89 -6.92
N GLN A 47 0.46 7.93 -7.47
CA GLN A 47 1.10 7.86 -8.79
C GLN A 47 2.24 6.82 -8.81
N ARG A 48 3.09 6.80 -7.78
CA ARG A 48 4.17 5.80 -7.63
C ARG A 48 3.59 4.40 -7.52
N TYR A 49 2.65 4.17 -6.60
CA TYR A 49 2.12 2.84 -6.35
C TYR A 49 1.30 2.30 -7.51
N LYS A 50 0.65 3.14 -8.32
CA LYS A 50 0.00 2.68 -9.56
C LYS A 50 0.96 1.89 -10.47
N SER A 51 2.22 2.33 -10.58
CA SER A 51 3.24 1.61 -11.36
C SER A 51 3.73 0.31 -10.69
N ILE A 52 3.64 0.23 -9.36
CA ILE A 52 4.03 -0.95 -8.56
C ILE A 52 2.92 -2.01 -8.58
N PHE A 53 1.66 -1.59 -8.40
CA PHE A 53 0.48 -2.45 -8.42
C PHE A 53 0.27 -3.11 -9.80
N PHE A 54 0.59 -2.40 -10.89
CA PHE A 54 0.23 -2.80 -12.25
C PHE A 54 1.44 -2.84 -13.21
N PRO A 55 2.36 -3.80 -13.04
CA PRO A 55 3.42 -4.00 -14.02
C PRO A 55 2.81 -4.32 -15.41
N PRO A 56 3.41 -3.82 -16.50
CA PRO A 56 2.83 -3.82 -17.85
C PRO A 56 2.58 -5.21 -18.49
N LYS A 57 2.89 -6.30 -17.77
CA LYS A 57 2.71 -7.69 -18.22
C LYS A 57 1.49 -8.40 -17.61
N ILE A 58 0.68 -7.72 -16.79
CA ILE A 58 -0.58 -8.28 -16.29
C ILE A 58 -1.61 -8.20 -17.42
N SER A 59 -1.78 -9.29 -18.15
CA SER A 59 -2.85 -9.47 -19.12
C SER A 59 -3.99 -10.20 -18.41
N ILE A 60 -5.07 -9.48 -18.10
CA ILE A 60 -6.35 -10.12 -17.77
C ILE A 60 -6.85 -10.75 -19.06
N GLN A 61 -6.57 -12.03 -19.24
CA GLN A 61 -7.19 -12.79 -20.32
C GLN A 61 -8.64 -13.09 -19.90
N ASN A 62 -9.61 -12.56 -20.63
CA ASN A 62 -11.06 -12.73 -20.45
C ASN A 62 -11.66 -12.27 -19.10
N PRO A 63 -12.03 -10.98 -18.96
CA PRO A 63 -12.81 -10.48 -17.82
C PRO A 63 -14.22 -11.11 -17.71
N ASP A 64 -14.78 -11.64 -18.81
CA ASP A 64 -16.13 -12.21 -18.89
C ASP A 64 -16.38 -13.45 -18.01
N ARG A 65 -15.34 -13.98 -17.35
CA ARG A 65 -15.43 -15.16 -16.45
C ARG A 65 -15.35 -14.83 -14.96
N LEU A 66 -15.03 -13.58 -14.62
CA LEU A 66 -14.92 -13.18 -13.22
C LEU A 66 -16.29 -12.73 -12.71
N ASP A 67 -16.77 -13.39 -11.68
CA ASP A 67 -17.98 -12.99 -10.95
C ASP A 67 -17.76 -11.57 -10.39
N GLU A 68 -18.64 -10.62 -10.75
CA GLU A 68 -18.55 -9.22 -10.29
C GLU A 68 -18.50 -9.10 -8.77
N SER A 69 -19.10 -10.07 -8.05
CA SER A 69 -19.05 -10.11 -6.58
C SER A 69 -17.65 -10.41 -6.00
N ARG A 70 -16.71 -10.84 -6.85
CA ARG A 70 -15.32 -11.15 -6.49
C ARG A 70 -14.33 -10.15 -7.05
N ILE A 71 -14.77 -8.93 -7.39
CA ILE A 71 -13.92 -7.87 -7.89
C ILE A 71 -13.81 -6.76 -6.85
N LEU A 72 -12.58 -6.45 -6.44
CA LEU A 72 -12.28 -5.27 -5.65
C LEU A 72 -12.23 -4.06 -6.59
N LEU A 73 -13.21 -3.16 -6.44
CA LEU A 73 -13.40 -2.02 -7.34
C LEU A 73 -12.60 -0.80 -6.87
N SER A 74 -12.52 -0.58 -5.56
CA SER A 74 -11.89 0.63 -5.04
C SER A 74 -11.30 0.46 -3.65
N VAL A 75 -10.32 1.32 -3.34
CA VAL A 75 -9.81 1.52 -1.99
C VAL A 75 -9.96 3.00 -1.61
N PHE A 76 -10.52 3.27 -0.44
CA PHE A 76 -10.67 4.61 0.10
C PHE A 76 -9.62 4.87 1.17
N ILE A 77 -8.78 5.88 0.96
CA ILE A 77 -7.85 6.40 1.94
C ILE A 77 -8.57 7.51 2.72
N LEU A 78 -8.80 7.27 3.99
CA LEU A 78 -9.50 8.16 4.92
C LEU A 78 -8.51 8.69 5.94
N ILE A 79 -8.09 9.94 5.75
CA ILE A 79 -7.18 10.66 6.64
C ILE A 79 -8.00 11.59 7.52
N GLN A 80 -7.84 11.49 8.84
CA GLN A 80 -8.57 12.31 9.80
C GLN A 80 -8.09 13.77 9.78
N SER A 81 -6.78 13.99 9.85
CA SER A 81 -6.17 15.30 9.76
C SER A 81 -6.24 15.86 8.34
N LYS A 82 -6.52 17.17 8.23
CA LYS A 82 -6.47 17.89 6.95
C LYS A 82 -5.09 18.45 6.61
N GLN A 83 -4.08 18.16 7.44
CA GLN A 83 -2.72 18.66 7.24
C GLN A 83 -1.95 17.70 6.31
N CYS A 84 -1.50 18.21 5.17
CA CYS A 84 -0.65 17.48 4.22
C CYS A 84 0.78 18.02 4.16
N HIS A 85 0.95 19.34 4.10
CA HIS A 85 2.22 20.00 3.78
C HIS A 85 3.14 20.22 4.99
N THR A 86 3.36 19.18 5.79
CA THR A 86 4.28 19.22 6.93
C THR A 86 5.42 18.22 6.76
N TYR A 87 6.54 18.48 7.43
CA TYR A 87 7.63 17.50 7.53
C TYR A 87 7.34 16.53 8.68
N PRO A 88 7.72 15.23 8.54
CA PRO A 88 7.47 14.24 9.57
C PRO A 88 8.24 14.58 10.85
N GLN A 89 7.55 14.57 11.98
CA GLN A 89 8.10 14.77 13.31
C GLN A 89 8.27 13.44 14.04
N LEU A 90 9.15 13.41 15.05
CA LEU A 90 9.44 12.19 15.83
C LEU A 90 8.19 11.58 16.49
N ARG A 91 7.21 12.40 16.85
CA ARG A 91 5.98 11.99 17.54
C ARG A 91 4.75 11.93 16.62
N ASP A 92 4.95 12.08 15.31
CA ASP A 92 3.83 11.97 14.39
C ASP A 92 3.27 10.54 14.42
N ASP A 93 1.94 10.47 14.40
CA ASP A 93 1.22 9.21 14.38
C ASP A 93 1.48 8.51 13.03
N GLN A 94 1.96 7.27 13.08
CA GLN A 94 2.28 6.44 11.92
C GLN A 94 1.40 5.18 11.88
N SER A 95 0.37 5.14 12.72
CA SER A 95 -0.59 4.04 12.76
C SER A 95 -1.59 4.10 11.61
N TYR A 96 -2.09 2.94 11.21
CA TYR A 96 -3.15 2.82 10.24
C TYR A 96 -3.97 1.56 10.49
N ASN A 97 -5.21 1.58 10.00
CA ASN A 97 -6.05 0.42 9.86
C ASN A 97 -6.30 0.17 8.37
N LEU A 98 -6.15 -1.07 7.92
CA LEU A 98 -6.49 -1.48 6.57
C LEU A 98 -7.56 -2.57 6.64
N THR A 99 -8.69 -2.32 5.99
CA THR A 99 -9.80 -3.26 5.88
C THR A 99 -10.10 -3.52 4.41
N ILE A 100 -10.29 -4.78 4.04
CA ILE A 100 -10.83 -5.17 2.73
C ILE A 100 -12.07 -6.02 2.98
N GLU A 101 -13.18 -5.64 2.36
CA GLU A 101 -14.45 -6.36 2.42
C GLU A 101 -15.00 -6.54 1.00
N SER A 102 -14.74 -7.70 0.40
CA SER A 102 -15.23 -8.07 -0.93
C SER A 102 -14.91 -7.05 -2.03
N SER A 103 -15.80 -6.08 -2.26
CA SER A 103 -15.75 -5.15 -3.39
C SER A 103 -15.09 -3.80 -3.12
N TYR A 104 -14.80 -3.47 -1.86
CA TYR A 104 -14.09 -2.24 -1.51
C TYR A 104 -13.12 -2.44 -0.34
N GLY A 105 -12.11 -1.57 -0.28
CA GLY A 105 -11.17 -1.49 0.83
C GLY A 105 -11.13 -0.10 1.45
N ILE A 106 -10.67 -0.01 2.68
CA ILE A 106 -10.51 1.23 3.44
C ILE A 106 -9.13 1.22 4.10
N ILE A 107 -8.37 2.29 3.89
CA ILE A 107 -7.16 2.61 4.66
C ILE A 107 -7.49 3.83 5.50
N TYR A 108 -7.57 3.66 6.81
CA TYR A 108 -7.83 4.75 7.74
C TYR A 108 -6.55 5.09 8.52
N ALA A 109 -6.25 6.38 8.66
CA ALA A 109 -5.11 6.88 9.42
C ALA A 109 -5.38 8.27 10.01
N GLU A 110 -4.69 8.61 11.10
CA GLU A 110 -4.82 9.94 11.72
C GLU A 110 -4.24 11.05 10.82
N ASN A 111 -3.15 10.77 10.11
CA ASN A 111 -2.46 11.72 9.25
C ASN A 111 -1.83 11.03 8.02
N VAL A 112 -1.18 11.81 7.16
CA VAL A 112 -0.56 11.34 5.92
C VAL A 112 0.52 10.26 6.13
N TRP A 113 1.25 10.26 7.25
CA TRP A 113 2.33 9.31 7.51
C TRP A 113 1.81 7.90 7.78
N GLY A 114 0.75 7.79 8.57
CA GLY A 114 0.03 6.52 8.75
C GLY A 114 -0.56 6.03 7.43
N ALA A 115 -1.15 6.92 6.64
CA ALA A 115 -1.72 6.58 5.34
C ALA A 115 -0.66 6.01 4.37
N LEU A 116 0.54 6.61 4.31
CA LEU A 116 1.65 6.10 3.49
C LEU A 116 2.05 4.67 3.87
N ASN A 117 2.11 4.35 5.18
CA ASN A 117 2.39 2.99 5.65
C ASN A 117 1.27 2.00 5.24
N GLY A 118 0.02 2.44 5.31
CA GLY A 118 -1.13 1.64 4.87
C GLY A 118 -1.13 1.37 3.36
N ILE A 119 -0.75 2.35 2.54
CA ILE A 119 -0.64 2.18 1.08
C ILE A 119 0.47 1.19 0.72
N GLU A 120 1.64 1.29 1.39
CA GLU A 120 2.73 0.33 1.22
C GLU A 120 2.26 -1.09 1.56
N THR A 121 1.60 -1.25 2.70
CA THR A 121 1.08 -2.55 3.15
C THR A 121 0.06 -3.12 2.16
N PHE A 122 -0.86 -2.28 1.66
CA PHE A 122 -1.79 -2.68 0.61
C PHE A 122 -1.08 -3.21 -0.64
N SER A 123 0.03 -2.59 -1.04
CA SER A 123 0.82 -3.04 -2.20
C SER A 123 1.41 -4.43 -2.06
N GLN A 124 1.78 -4.80 -0.84
CA GLN A 124 2.37 -6.10 -0.53
C GLN A 124 1.31 -7.20 -0.39
N LEU A 125 0.05 -6.82 -0.17
CA LEU A 125 -1.09 -7.75 -0.15
C LEU A 125 -1.51 -8.18 -1.55
N LEU A 126 -1.13 -7.41 -2.59
CA LEU A 126 -1.44 -7.78 -3.97
C LEU A 126 -0.52 -8.91 -4.44
N PHE A 127 -1.10 -9.89 -5.12
CA PHE A 127 -0.36 -11.00 -5.71
C PHE A 127 -0.95 -11.41 -7.05
N ILE A 128 -0.14 -12.12 -7.84
CA ILE A 128 -0.57 -12.70 -9.11
C ILE A 128 -0.94 -14.15 -8.87
N THR A 129 -2.13 -14.56 -9.28
CA THR A 129 -2.59 -15.95 -9.23
C THR A 129 -1.87 -16.79 -10.29
N ASP A 130 -1.96 -18.12 -10.18
CA ASP A 130 -1.40 -19.03 -11.19
C ASP A 130 -1.98 -18.79 -12.60
N ASP A 131 -3.23 -18.30 -12.67
CA ASP A 131 -3.93 -17.91 -13.90
C ASP A 131 -3.58 -16.49 -14.39
N ASN A 132 -2.55 -15.87 -13.81
CA ASN A 132 -2.03 -14.54 -14.18
C ASN A 132 -3.02 -13.37 -13.94
N TYR A 133 -3.92 -13.52 -12.97
CA TYR A 133 -4.79 -12.42 -12.52
C TYR A 133 -4.20 -11.73 -11.29
N LEU A 134 -4.39 -10.41 -11.20
CA LEU A 134 -4.09 -9.67 -9.98
C LEU A 134 -5.19 -9.90 -8.94
N ALA A 135 -4.79 -10.26 -7.73
CA ALA A 135 -5.71 -10.58 -6.64
C ALA A 135 -5.19 -10.10 -5.28
N THR A 136 -6.10 -10.08 -4.30
CA THR A 136 -5.82 -9.88 -2.88
C THR A 136 -6.82 -10.71 -2.06
N ASN A 137 -6.60 -10.90 -0.75
CA ASN A 137 -7.55 -11.67 0.06
C ASN A 137 -8.91 -10.94 0.15
N ALA A 138 -9.99 -11.73 0.14
CA ALA A 138 -11.37 -11.23 0.08
C ALA A 138 -11.82 -10.51 1.35
N SER A 139 -11.28 -10.92 2.49
CA SER A 139 -11.46 -10.25 3.77
C SER A 139 -10.11 -10.08 4.45
N ILE A 140 -9.75 -8.83 4.76
CA ILE A 140 -8.55 -8.48 5.50
C ILE A 140 -8.90 -7.45 6.56
N TYR A 141 -8.36 -7.62 7.75
CA TYR A 141 -8.30 -6.59 8.77
C TYR A 141 -6.87 -6.51 9.34
N ILE A 142 -6.23 -5.36 9.13
CA ILE A 142 -4.91 -5.02 9.66
C ILE A 142 -5.05 -3.81 10.56
N GLN A 143 -4.39 -3.88 11.71
CA GLN A 143 -4.12 -2.75 12.58
C GLN A 143 -2.61 -2.73 12.83
N ASP A 144 -1.97 -1.61 12.54
CA ASP A 144 -0.53 -1.54 12.60
C ASP A 144 -0.02 -0.18 13.08
N TRP A 145 1.13 -0.21 13.75
CA TRP A 145 1.86 0.96 14.20
C TRP A 145 3.32 0.56 14.48
N PRO A 146 4.27 1.48 14.31
CA PRO A 146 5.66 1.17 14.57
C PRO A 146 5.92 1.03 16.08
N ARG A 147 6.69 0.00 16.46
CA ARG A 147 7.17 -0.17 17.85
C ARG A 147 8.09 0.98 18.29
N PHE A 148 8.88 1.52 17.36
CA PHE A 148 9.83 2.60 17.62
C PHE A 148 9.59 3.77 16.66
N PRO A 149 9.56 5.01 17.18
CA PRO A 149 9.29 6.20 16.37
C PRO A 149 10.44 6.53 15.40
N TYR A 150 11.68 6.22 15.78
CA TYR A 150 12.86 6.45 14.94
C TYR A 150 13.35 5.15 14.30
N ARG A 151 13.44 5.15 12.96
CA ARG A 151 13.90 4.03 12.13
C ARG A 151 14.82 4.57 11.03
N GLY A 152 16.08 4.80 11.40
CA GLY A 152 17.05 5.51 10.55
C GLY A 152 18.04 4.59 9.84
N ILE A 153 18.62 5.12 8.76
CA ILE A 153 19.79 4.57 8.06
C ILE A 153 20.85 5.67 8.06
N LEU A 154 22.10 5.33 8.40
CA LEU A 154 23.22 6.25 8.31
C LEU A 154 23.90 6.06 6.95
N LEU A 155 23.88 7.10 6.12
CA LEU A 155 24.63 7.16 4.87
C LEU A 155 25.89 8.00 5.06
N ASP A 156 27.05 7.41 4.78
CA ASP A 156 28.33 8.09 4.85
C ASP A 156 28.73 8.62 3.46
N THR A 157 28.52 9.92 3.24
CA THR A 157 28.89 10.61 1.99
C THR A 157 30.22 11.35 2.07
N ALA A 158 30.97 11.20 3.18
CA ALA A 158 32.25 11.88 3.39
C ALA A 158 33.44 11.03 2.93
N ARG A 159 33.41 9.72 3.23
CA ARG A 159 34.48 8.79 2.82
C ARG A 159 34.47 8.57 1.31
N HIS A 160 33.27 8.47 0.73
CA HIS A 160 33.05 8.41 -0.71
C HIS A 160 31.83 9.24 -1.11
N PHE A 161 31.90 9.92 -2.25
CA PHE A 161 30.77 10.66 -2.78
C PHE A 161 29.68 9.70 -3.26
N LEU A 162 28.46 9.87 -2.77
CA LEU A 162 27.25 9.22 -3.28
C LEU A 162 26.49 10.23 -4.15
N PRO A 163 26.35 9.98 -5.47
CA PRO A 163 25.54 10.84 -6.33
C PRO A 163 24.09 10.94 -5.82
N VAL A 164 23.48 12.12 -5.94
CA VAL A 164 22.10 12.37 -5.51
C VAL A 164 21.10 11.35 -6.06
N PRO A 165 21.17 10.91 -7.34
CA PRO A 165 20.28 9.86 -7.83
C PRO A 165 20.37 8.54 -7.06
N ILE A 166 21.57 8.16 -6.61
CA ILE A 166 21.78 6.96 -5.80
C ILE A 166 21.19 7.16 -4.40
N ILE A 167 21.37 8.33 -3.79
CA ILE A 167 20.74 8.65 -2.50
C ILE A 167 19.21 8.52 -2.61
N LYS A 168 18.61 9.04 -3.68
CA LYS A 168 17.16 8.95 -3.91
C LYS A 168 16.65 7.53 -4.13
N GLN A 169 17.47 6.62 -4.64
CA GLN A 169 17.10 5.20 -4.81
C GLN A 169 17.00 4.46 -3.47
N HIS A 170 17.68 4.96 -2.44
CA HIS A 170 17.66 4.39 -1.09
C HIS A 170 16.54 4.95 -0.19
N LEU A 171 15.74 5.91 -0.69
CA LEU A 171 14.62 6.56 0.01
C LEU A 171 13.28 6.14 -0.59
#